data_AF-A0A0D6JW74-F1
#
_entry.id   AF-A0A0D6JW74-F1
#
_cell.length_a   1.000
_cell.length_b   1.000
_cell.length_c   1.000
_cell.angle_alpha   90.00
_cell.angle_beta   90.00
_cell.angle_gamma   90.00
#
_symmetry.space_group_name_H-M   'P 1'
#
loop_
_entity.id
_entity.type
_entity.pdbx_description
1 polymer ?
#
loop_
_entity_poly.entity_id
_entity_poly.type
_entity_poly.pdbx_seq_one_letter_code
_entity_poly.pdbx_strand_id
1 'polypeptide(L)'
;MSPEDSAASDSTTATATEPAPPAARVDGESFLTTFLDEHGPGLHHVTLEVSDIDAMVAALDAAGERVVGDAVEDGWTEAFVSPRNPTGALFQLMEYHDDYGEKGADDALFVRGERLDS
;
A
#
# COMPACT_ATOMS: atom_id res chain seq x y z
N MET A 1 57.72 21.09 -11.97
CA MET A 1 56.44 21.56 -11.39
C MET A 1 55.45 21.66 -12.56
N SER A 2 54.46 20.75 -12.57
CA SER A 2 53.34 20.49 -13.51
C SER A 2 52.50 21.73 -13.90
N PRO A 3 51.53 21.69 -14.86
CA PRO A 3 50.80 20.54 -15.48
C PRO A 3 50.82 20.57 -17.04
N GLU A 4 50.70 19.52 -17.87
CA GLU A 4 49.69 18.45 -18.09
C GLU A 4 48.30 18.94 -18.56
N ASP A 5 48.18 19.16 -19.88
CA ASP A 5 46.89 19.34 -20.58
C ASP A 5 46.29 17.95 -20.86
N SER A 6 45.46 17.48 -19.93
CA SER A 6 44.62 16.30 -20.08
C SER A 6 43.31 16.72 -20.75
N ALA A 7 43.12 16.34 -22.01
CA ALA A 7 41.84 16.46 -22.67
C ALA A 7 40.83 15.50 -22.01
N ALA A 8 39.86 16.07 -21.31
CA ALA A 8 38.75 15.35 -20.70
C ALA A 8 37.92 14.63 -21.78
N SER A 9 37.81 13.30 -21.66
CA SER A 9 36.92 12.47 -22.47
C SER A 9 35.52 12.54 -21.82
N ASP A 10 34.62 13.33 -22.39
CA ASP A 10 33.22 13.37 -21.97
C ASP A 10 32.49 12.13 -22.54
N SER A 11 32.50 11.05 -21.76
CA SER A 11 31.75 9.83 -22.07
C SER A 11 30.43 9.84 -21.30
N THR A 12 29.52 10.73 -21.67
CA THR A 12 28.11 10.62 -21.24
C THR A 12 27.42 9.53 -22.06
N THR A 13 27.45 8.29 -21.58
CA THR A 13 26.45 7.28 -21.96
C THR A 13 25.20 7.54 -21.13
N ALA A 14 24.25 8.27 -21.69
CA ALA A 14 22.90 8.28 -21.18
C ALA A 14 22.28 6.90 -21.45
N THR A 15 22.22 6.05 -20.43
CA THR A 15 21.35 4.87 -20.45
C THR A 15 19.91 5.39 -20.52
N ALA A 16 19.34 5.41 -21.72
CA ALA A 16 17.90 5.59 -21.88
C ALA A 16 17.22 4.40 -21.20
N THR A 17 16.62 4.63 -20.04
CA THR A 17 15.63 3.71 -19.47
C THR A 17 14.52 3.60 -20.49
N GLU A 18 14.37 2.42 -21.11
CA GLU A 18 13.20 2.14 -21.93
C GLU A 18 11.95 2.30 -21.07
N PRO A 19 10.90 3.00 -21.56
CA PRO A 19 9.66 3.08 -20.83
C PRO A 19 9.13 1.67 -20.61
N ALA A 20 8.69 1.38 -19.38
CA ALA A 20 8.07 0.11 -19.07
C ALA A 20 6.96 -0.19 -20.10
N PRO A 21 6.86 -1.44 -20.59
CA PRO A 21 5.83 -1.80 -21.55
C PRO A 21 4.44 -1.48 -20.97
N PRO A 22 3.47 -1.09 -21.81
CA PRO A 22 2.12 -0.84 -21.33
C PRO A 22 1.63 -2.08 -20.59
N ALA A 23 1.10 -1.88 -19.37
CA ALA A 23 0.53 -2.96 -18.58
C ALA A 23 -0.48 -3.72 -19.46
N ALA A 24 -0.27 -5.04 -19.59
CA ALA A 24 -1.14 -5.87 -20.41
C ALA A 24 -2.59 -5.75 -19.89
N ARG A 25 -3.55 -5.58 -20.80
CA ARG A 25 -4.96 -5.54 -20.43
C ARG A 25 -5.33 -6.92 -19.87
N VAL A 26 -5.84 -6.94 -18.65
CA VAL A 26 -6.43 -8.14 -18.07
C VAL A 26 -7.78 -8.33 -18.73
N ASP A 27 -7.94 -9.40 -19.50
CA ASP A 27 -9.22 -9.75 -20.12
C ASP A 27 -10.11 -10.49 -19.09
N GLY A 28 -11.21 -9.86 -18.67
CA GLY A 28 -12.21 -10.46 -17.75
C GLY A 28 -12.90 -9.42 -16.87
N GLU A 29 -14.16 -9.65 -16.50
CA GLU A 29 -14.88 -8.80 -15.54
C GLU A 29 -14.47 -9.18 -14.11
N SER A 30 -13.82 -8.25 -13.42
CA SER A 30 -13.43 -8.35 -12.02
C SER A 30 -13.64 -6.99 -11.34
N PHE A 31 -13.63 -6.99 -10.00
CA PHE A 31 -13.68 -5.74 -9.23
C PHE A 31 -12.57 -4.75 -9.65
N LEU A 32 -11.37 -5.26 -9.92
CA LEU A 32 -10.24 -4.43 -10.35
C LEU A 32 -10.45 -3.82 -11.74
N THR A 33 -10.97 -4.57 -12.71
CA THR A 33 -11.25 -4.02 -14.04
C THR A 33 -12.36 -2.98 -13.99
N THR A 34 -13.40 -3.19 -13.17
CA THR A 34 -14.45 -2.19 -12.93
C THR A 34 -13.86 -0.91 -12.33
N PHE A 35 -13.03 -1.02 -11.29
CA PHE A 35 -12.36 0.13 -10.69
C PHE A 35 -11.51 0.91 -11.71
N LEU A 36 -10.72 0.21 -12.53
CA LEU A 36 -9.88 0.82 -13.55
C LEU A 36 -10.70 1.52 -14.64
N ASP A 37 -11.83 0.95 -15.04
CA ASP A 37 -12.73 1.56 -16.03
C ASP A 37 -13.44 2.81 -15.46
N GLU A 38 -13.80 2.82 -14.17
CA GLU A 38 -14.48 3.95 -13.50
C GLU A 38 -13.55 5.09 -13.07
N HIS A 39 -12.34 4.76 -12.62
CA HIS A 39 -11.43 5.71 -11.96
C HIS A 39 -10.08 5.88 -12.66
N GLY A 40 -9.75 5.02 -13.63
CA GLY A 40 -8.42 4.97 -14.23
C GLY A 40 -7.37 4.35 -13.28
N PRO A 41 -6.09 4.36 -13.68
CA PRO A 41 -5.01 3.92 -12.79
C PRO A 41 -4.91 4.86 -11.58
N GLY A 42 -4.87 4.29 -10.37
CA GLY A 42 -4.85 5.06 -9.13
C GLY A 42 -4.80 4.21 -7.85
N LEU A 43 -4.85 4.89 -6.71
CA LEU A 43 -4.92 4.24 -5.38
C LEU A 43 -6.28 3.56 -5.21
N HIS A 44 -6.26 2.25 -5.00
CA HIS A 44 -7.47 1.43 -4.89
C HIS A 44 -7.97 1.31 -3.44
N HIS A 45 -7.08 0.91 -2.52
CA HIS A 45 -7.33 0.91 -1.09
C HIS A 45 -6.01 1.00 -0.31
N VAL A 46 -6.11 1.22 1.00
CA VAL A 46 -5.00 1.13 1.95
C VAL A 46 -5.37 0.16 3.06
N THR A 47 -4.53 -0.85 3.31
CA THR A 47 -4.70 -1.78 4.42
C THR A 47 -3.85 -1.35 5.61
N LEU A 48 -4.46 -1.33 6.79
CA LEU A 48 -3.84 -0.98 8.07
C LEU A 48 -3.93 -2.19 9.00
N GLU A 49 -2.78 -2.67 9.47
CA GLU A 49 -2.75 -3.67 10.54
C GLU A 49 -3.16 -3.01 11.86
N VAL A 50 -4.02 -3.69 12.62
CA VAL A 50 -4.48 -3.27 13.94
C VAL A 50 -4.33 -4.44 14.92
N SER A 51 -4.10 -4.13 16.19
CA SER A 51 -3.94 -5.14 17.23
C SER A 51 -5.26 -5.62 17.85
N ASP A 52 -6.37 -4.91 17.57
CA ASP A 52 -7.72 -5.20 18.08
C ASP A 52 -8.73 -4.53 17.14
N ILE A 53 -9.37 -5.32 16.27
CA ILE A 53 -10.27 -4.81 15.25
C ILE A 53 -11.60 -4.34 15.84
N ASP A 54 -12.09 -5.01 16.89
CA ASP A 54 -13.33 -4.67 17.57
C ASP A 54 -13.21 -3.29 18.24
N ALA A 55 -12.10 -3.05 18.94
CA ALA A 55 -11.80 -1.76 19.53
C ALA A 55 -11.68 -0.67 18.47
N MET A 56 -11.05 -0.96 17.32
CA MET A 56 -10.89 0.02 16.25
C MET A 56 -12.22 0.34 15.56
N VAL A 57 -13.06 -0.67 15.29
CA VAL A 57 -14.41 -0.49 14.75
C VAL A 57 -15.26 0.37 15.69
N ALA A 58 -15.21 0.10 17.00
CA ALA A 58 -15.92 0.91 17.99
C ALA A 58 -15.42 2.37 18.03
N ALA A 59 -14.10 2.59 17.91
CA ALA A 59 -13.52 3.92 17.86
C ALA A 59 -13.94 4.69 16.59
N LEU A 60 -13.98 4.01 15.43
CA LEU A 60 -14.45 4.59 14.17
C LEU A 60 -15.92 4.98 14.23
N ASP A 61 -16.79 4.10 14.75
CA ASP A 61 -18.22 4.40 14.92
C ASP A 61 -18.43 5.60 15.86
N ALA A 62 -17.69 5.65 16.97
CA ALA A 62 -17.71 6.80 17.89
C ALA A 62 -17.22 8.11 17.23
N ALA A 63 -16.33 8.02 16.24
CA ALA A 63 -15.87 9.15 15.44
C ALA A 63 -16.84 9.53 14.29
N GLY A 64 -17.91 8.77 14.09
CA GLY A 64 -18.87 8.95 12.99
C GLY A 64 -18.38 8.42 11.64
N GLU A 65 -17.33 7.61 11.64
CA GLU A 65 -16.82 6.94 10.45
C GLU A 65 -17.58 5.64 10.19
N ARG A 66 -17.84 5.35 8.92
CA ARG A 66 -18.70 4.22 8.54
C ARG A 66 -17.88 3.00 8.15
N VAL A 67 -17.97 1.95 8.97
CA VAL A 67 -17.57 0.58 8.58
C VAL A 67 -18.67 -0.02 7.69
N VAL A 68 -18.28 -0.62 6.56
CA VAL A 68 -19.19 -1.09 5.50
C VAL A 68 -19.21 -2.60 5.30
N GLY A 69 -18.33 -3.32 5.98
CA GLY A 69 -18.29 -4.77 6.01
C GLY A 69 -17.16 -5.26 6.92
N ASP A 70 -17.30 -6.48 7.39
CA ASP A 70 -16.34 -7.22 8.19
C ASP A 70 -16.36 -8.70 7.79
N ALA A 71 -15.22 -9.37 7.95
CA ALA A 71 -15.07 -10.79 7.71
C ALA A 71 -14.03 -11.40 8.66
N VAL A 72 -14.28 -12.64 9.06
CA VAL A 72 -13.33 -13.46 9.82
C VAL A 72 -12.83 -14.56 8.89
N GLU A 73 -11.52 -14.57 8.66
CA GLU A 73 -10.82 -15.49 7.79
C GLU A 73 -9.91 -16.42 8.62
N ASP A 74 -9.30 -17.41 7.96
CA ASP A 74 -8.36 -18.34 8.61
C ASP A 74 -7.03 -17.61 8.90
N GLY A 75 -6.85 -17.19 10.15
CA GLY A 75 -5.66 -16.48 10.64
C GLY A 75 -5.74 -14.95 10.65
N TRP A 76 -6.83 -14.33 10.19
CA TRP A 76 -7.05 -12.89 10.38
C TRP A 76 -8.53 -12.49 10.40
N THR A 77 -8.80 -11.30 10.91
CA THR A 77 -10.10 -10.62 10.79
C THR A 77 -9.90 -9.31 10.05
N GLU A 78 -10.87 -8.91 9.23
CA GLU A 78 -10.82 -7.68 8.46
C GLU A 78 -12.11 -6.87 8.56
N ALA A 79 -11.97 -5.56 8.38
CA ALA A 79 -13.08 -4.62 8.34
C ALA A 79 -12.81 -3.51 7.33
N PHE A 80 -13.84 -2.98 6.69
CA PHE A 80 -13.71 -2.00 5.62
C PHE A 80 -14.35 -0.67 6.00
N VAL A 81 -13.60 0.43 5.89
CA VAL A 81 -14.09 1.80 6.10
C VAL A 81 -14.47 2.42 4.75
N SER A 82 -15.68 2.97 4.68
CA SER A 82 -16.25 3.51 3.45
C SER A 82 -15.33 4.53 2.75
N PRO A 83 -15.22 4.49 1.40
CA PRO A 83 -14.52 5.54 0.64
C PRO A 83 -15.26 6.88 0.64
N ARG A 84 -16.42 6.99 1.31
CA ARG A 84 -17.13 8.26 1.52
C ARG A 84 -16.49 9.17 2.57
N ASN A 85 -15.33 8.78 3.09
CA ASN A 85 -14.49 9.63 3.92
C ASN A 85 -13.82 10.75 3.07
N PRO A 86 -13.22 11.80 3.69
CA PRO A 86 -12.66 12.94 2.97
C PRO A 86 -11.51 12.63 1.99
N THR A 87 -10.87 11.46 2.12
CA THR A 87 -9.75 11.06 1.24
C THR A 87 -10.22 10.38 -0.05
N GLY A 88 -11.47 9.90 -0.09
CA GLY A 88 -11.99 9.11 -1.21
C GLY A 88 -11.46 7.66 -1.28
N ALA A 89 -10.48 7.29 -0.45
CA ALA A 89 -9.89 5.95 -0.45
C ALA A 89 -10.68 4.98 0.44
N LEU A 90 -10.81 3.73 -0.01
CA LEU A 90 -11.27 2.64 0.85
C LEU A 90 -10.12 2.27 1.80
N PHE A 91 -10.40 2.22 3.11
CA PHE A 91 -9.45 1.67 4.09
C PHE A 91 -9.89 0.28 4.51
N GLN A 92 -8.95 -0.66 4.55
CA GLN A 92 -9.13 -1.98 5.13
C GLN A 92 -8.36 -2.02 6.45
N LEU A 93 -8.99 -2.53 7.49
CA LEU A 93 -8.34 -2.88 8.75
C LEU A 93 -8.13 -4.38 8.76
N MET A 94 -7.01 -4.83 9.32
CA MET A 94 -6.67 -6.24 9.42
C MET A 94 -6.07 -6.53 10.79
N GLU A 95 -6.64 -7.47 11.52
CA GLU A 95 -6.09 -8.02 12.76
C GLU A 95 -5.65 -9.46 12.48
N TYR A 96 -4.35 -9.74 12.66
CA TYR A 96 -3.83 -11.10 12.55
C TYR A 96 -4.03 -11.86 13.86
N HIS A 97 -4.36 -13.14 13.75
CA HIS A 97 -4.46 -14.07 14.87
C HIS A 97 -3.15 -14.86 15.03
N ASP A 98 -2.89 -15.41 16.22
CA ASP A 98 -1.63 -16.07 16.61
C ASP A 98 -1.22 -17.26 15.69
N ASP A 99 -2.16 -17.78 14.91
CA ASP A 99 -2.02 -18.82 13.89
C ASP A 99 -1.48 -18.30 12.55
N TYR A 100 -1.34 -16.99 12.37
CA TYR A 100 -0.72 -16.37 11.20
C TYR A 100 0.82 -16.48 11.26
N GLY A 101 1.34 -17.65 10.89
CA GLY A 101 2.77 -17.99 10.93
C GLY A 101 3.67 -17.31 9.88
N GLU A 102 3.15 -16.36 9.08
CA GLU A 102 3.90 -15.65 8.03
C GLU A 102 4.14 -14.17 8.34
N LYS A 103 4.14 -13.77 9.61
CA LYS A 103 4.70 -12.48 9.98
C LYS A 103 6.21 -12.53 9.73
N GLY A 104 6.65 -11.98 8.59
CA GLY A 104 8.05 -11.61 8.40
C GLY A 104 8.50 -10.80 9.62
N ALA A 105 9.75 -10.96 10.06
CA ALA A 105 10.24 -10.38 11.31
C ALA A 105 9.75 -8.93 11.51
N ASP A 106 9.14 -8.65 12.67
CA ASP A 106 8.59 -7.33 13.08
C ASP A 106 9.60 -6.16 12.93
N ASP A 107 10.87 -6.49 12.71
CA ASP A 107 11.99 -5.59 12.50
C ASP A 107 11.88 -4.70 11.25
N ALA A 108 10.83 -4.82 10.41
CA ALA A 108 10.71 -4.09 9.14
C ALA A 108 9.85 -2.80 9.21
N LEU A 109 9.22 -2.48 10.34
CA LEU A 109 8.35 -1.30 10.44
C LEU A 109 9.16 -0.04 10.77
N PHE A 110 9.65 0.65 9.72
CA PHE A 110 10.35 1.93 9.83
C PHE A 110 9.55 3.07 9.18
N VAL A 111 9.50 4.24 9.82
CA VAL A 111 9.09 5.51 9.20
C VAL A 111 10.28 6.44 9.19
N ARG A 112 10.68 6.93 8.01
CA ARG A 112 11.86 7.81 7.83
C ARG A 112 13.18 7.23 8.38
N GLY A 113 13.29 5.90 8.42
CA GLY A 113 14.49 5.21 8.92
C GLY A 113 14.52 5.00 10.43
N GLU A 114 13.45 5.32 11.16
CA GLU A 114 13.30 5.06 12.59
C GLU A 114 12.25 3.98 12.82
N ARG A 115 12.52 3.05 13.74
CA ARG A 115 11.59 1.99 14.12
C ARG A 115 10.34 2.63 14.70
N LEU A 116 9.16 2.22 14.25
CA LEU A 116 7.92 2.64 14.89
C LEU A 116 7.86 1.90 16.24
N ASP A 117 8.24 2.58 17.32
CA ASP A 117 8.28 1.96 18.64
C ASP A 117 6.86 1.58 19.11
N SER A 118 6.76 0.37 19.66
CA SER A 118 5.57 -0.28 20.24
C SER A 118 5.07 0.40 21.50
#